data_AF-A0A800K5E7-F1
#
_entry.id   AF-A0A800K5E7-F1
#
_cell.length_a   1.000
_cell.length_b   1.000
_cell.length_c   1.000
_cell.angle_alpha   90.00
_cell.angle_beta   90.00
_cell.angle_gamma   90.00
#
_symmetry.space_group_name_H-M   'P 1'
#
loop_
_entity.id
_entity.type
_entity.pdbx_description
1 polymer ?
#
loop_
_entity_poly.entity_id
_entity_poly.type
_entity_poly.pdbx_seq_one_letter_code
_entity_poly.pdbx_strand_id
1 'polypeptide(L)'
;MLTLVVDHYPIEKDGRLFSRIRNAVADRPVNSVWQIPDVFSRKHCRIAGAERSQGEIEHEIIRPMGDPRIHFAVNCAARSCPPIWPEAYTGEELDAQLDRAVSHLSQ
;
A
#
# COMPACT_ATOMS: atom_id res chain seq x y z
N MET A 1 3.95 8.99 -0.73
CA MET A 1 2.52 8.80 -0.40
C MET A 1 2.14 9.55 0.87
N LEU A 2 2.80 9.34 2.01
CA LEU A 2 2.39 9.97 3.29
C LEU A 2 2.25 11.49 3.21
N THR A 3 3.22 12.20 2.61
CA THR A 3 3.11 13.65 2.38
C THR A 3 1.86 14.03 1.61
N LEU A 4 1.53 13.28 0.55
CA LEU A 4 0.30 13.51 -0.24
C LEU A 4 -0.98 13.34 0.59
N VAL A 5 -0.99 12.42 1.55
CA VAL A 5 -2.12 12.23 2.47
C VAL A 5 -2.19 13.37 3.49
N VAL A 6 -1.05 13.75 4.06
CA VAL A 6 -0.93 14.84 5.05
C VAL A 6 -1.37 16.17 4.45
N ASP A 7 -0.98 16.46 3.21
CA ASP A 7 -1.34 17.69 2.49
C ASP A 7 -2.84 17.79 2.19
N HIS A 8 -3.60 16.71 2.35
CA HIS A 8 -5.05 16.65 2.16
C HIS A 8 -5.77 16.28 3.45
N TYR A 9 -5.09 16.38 4.60
CA TYR A 9 -5.69 16.14 5.89
C TYR A 9 -6.26 17.45 6.50
N PRO A 10 -7.47 17.43 7.09
CA PRO A 10 -8.39 16.30 7.16
C PRO A 10 -9.01 15.98 5.79
N ILE A 11 -9.19 14.70 5.49
CA ILE A 11 -9.83 14.27 4.24
C ILE A 11 -11.32 14.59 4.34
N GLU A 12 -11.71 15.71 3.73
CA GLU A 12 -13.08 16.18 3.79
C GLU A 12 -14.02 15.37 2.88
N LYS A 13 -15.29 15.33 3.26
CA LYS A 13 -16.34 14.71 2.45
C LYS A 13 -16.55 15.51 1.17
N ASP A 14 -16.41 14.84 0.03
CA ASP A 14 -16.74 15.45 -1.24
C ASP A 14 -18.26 15.74 -1.32
N GLY A 15 -18.61 17.03 -1.43
CA GLY A 15 -20.00 17.48 -1.54
C GLY A 15 -20.64 17.21 -2.90
N ARG A 16 -19.85 16.87 -3.93
CA ARG A 16 -20.35 16.66 -5.30
C ARG A 16 -21.13 15.35 -5.42
N LEU A 17 -22.31 15.42 -6.03
CA LEU A 17 -23.23 14.28 -6.22
C LEU A 17 -22.53 13.05 -6.84
N PHE A 18 -21.76 13.24 -7.91
CA PHE A 18 -21.06 12.15 -8.60
C PHE A 18 -20.03 11.44 -7.71
N SER A 19 -19.29 12.21 -6.90
CA SER A 19 -18.29 11.64 -5.98
C SER A 19 -18.94 10.85 -4.85
N ARG A 20 -20.10 11.32 -4.36
CA ARG A 20 -20.92 10.61 -3.36
C ARG A 20 -21.46 9.28 -3.90
N ILE A 21 -21.97 9.27 -5.13
CA ILE A 21 -22.43 8.03 -5.78
C ILE A 21 -21.26 7.07 -5.96
N ARG A 22 -20.12 7.54 -6.47
CA ARG A 22 -18.92 6.72 -6.65
C ARG A 22 -18.44 6.08 -5.33
N ASN A 23 -18.40 6.86 -4.24
CA ASN A 23 -17.99 6.34 -2.93
C ASN A 23 -19.01 5.34 -2.37
N ALA A 24 -20.31 5.61 -2.51
CA ALA A 24 -21.36 4.70 -2.05
C ALA A 24 -21.35 3.38 -2.82
N VAL A 25 -21.19 3.42 -4.15
CA VAL A 25 -21.08 2.22 -5.00
C VAL A 25 -19.83 1.40 -4.67
N ALA A 26 -18.73 2.05 -4.26
CA ALA A 26 -17.49 1.40 -3.90
C ALA A 26 -17.39 1.03 -2.39
N ASP A 27 -18.46 1.22 -1.61
CA ASP A 27 -18.50 1.03 -0.15
C ASP A 27 -17.34 1.73 0.59
N ARG A 28 -17.00 2.95 0.15
CA ARG A 28 -15.90 3.73 0.74
C ARG A 28 -16.43 4.70 1.79
N PRO A 29 -15.70 4.87 2.92
CA PRO A 29 -15.98 5.94 3.87
C PRO A 29 -16.02 7.32 3.19
N VAL A 30 -16.81 8.23 3.75
CA VAL A 30 -16.97 9.60 3.23
C VAL A 30 -15.71 10.47 3.33
N ASN A 31 -14.70 10.02 4.06
CA ASN A 31 -13.40 10.64 4.30
C ASN A 31 -12.26 9.69 3.88
N SER A 32 -12.46 8.98 2.77
CA SER A 32 -11.51 7.96 2.31
C SER A 32 -10.31 8.57 1.59
N VAL A 33 -9.11 8.01 1.80
CA VAL A 33 -7.88 8.36 1.03
C VAL A 33 -8.07 8.24 -0.48
N TRP A 34 -9.00 7.40 -0.93
CA TRP A 34 -9.38 7.27 -2.34
C TRP A 34 -10.00 8.54 -2.96
N GLN A 35 -10.34 9.54 -2.14
CA GLN A 35 -10.79 10.85 -2.61
C GLN A 35 -9.63 11.75 -3.03
N ILE A 36 -8.40 11.43 -2.63
CA ILE A 36 -7.20 12.14 -3.04
C ILE A 36 -6.86 11.72 -4.48
N PRO A 37 -6.77 12.66 -5.44
CA PRO A 37 -6.41 12.34 -6.82
C PRO A 37 -5.05 11.64 -6.89
N ASP A 38 -5.03 10.51 -7.59
CA ASP A 38 -3.82 9.71 -7.85
C ASP A 38 -3.08 9.23 -6.61
N VAL A 39 -3.78 9.04 -5.48
CA VAL A 39 -3.14 8.76 -4.18
C VAL A 39 -2.17 7.57 -4.21
N PHE A 40 -2.45 6.55 -5.02
CA PHE A 40 -1.59 5.37 -5.19
C PHE A 40 -0.80 5.36 -6.51
N SER A 41 -1.22 6.09 -7.53
CA SER A 41 -0.60 6.13 -8.87
C SER A 41 0.39 7.30 -9.05
N ARG A 42 0.33 8.32 -8.19
CA ARG A 42 1.27 9.44 -8.24
C ARG A 42 2.67 8.96 -7.86
N LYS A 43 3.61 9.22 -8.76
CA LYS A 43 5.04 8.98 -8.51
C LYS A 43 5.54 9.90 -7.41
N HIS A 44 6.19 9.33 -6.41
CA HIS A 44 6.56 10.07 -5.20
C HIS A 44 7.82 9.54 -4.51
N CYS A 45 8.46 8.50 -5.04
CA CYS A 45 9.71 7.98 -4.51
C CYS A 45 10.63 7.52 -5.64
N ARG A 46 11.93 7.74 -5.46
CA ARG A 46 12.97 7.25 -6.36
C ARG A 46 13.47 5.90 -5.85
N ILE A 47 13.20 4.83 -6.59
CA ILE A 47 13.60 3.46 -6.25
C ILE A 47 14.14 2.77 -7.51
N ALA A 48 15.24 2.03 -7.36
CA ALA A 48 15.90 1.32 -8.46
C ALA A 48 16.16 2.22 -9.70
N GLY A 49 16.62 3.45 -9.47
CA GLY A 49 16.99 4.40 -10.51
C GLY A 49 15.84 5.17 -11.18
N ALA A 50 14.60 4.99 -10.75
CA ALA A 50 13.44 5.63 -11.37
C ALA A 50 12.42 6.16 -10.36
N GLU A 51 11.64 7.15 -10.79
CA GLU A 51 10.49 7.64 -10.04
C GLU A 51 9.34 6.64 -10.16
N ARG A 52 8.87 6.15 -9.02
CA ARG A 52 7.85 5.10 -8.88
C ARG A 52 6.68 5.57 -8.03
N SER A 53 5.53 4.93 -8.26
CA SER A 53 4.35 5.01 -7.39
C SER A 53 4.18 3.73 -6.59
N GLN A 54 3.37 3.75 -5.53
CA GLN A 54 3.08 2.53 -4.77
C GLN A 54 2.27 1.53 -5.62
N GLY A 55 1.35 2.03 -6.45
CA GLY A 55 0.58 1.21 -7.38
C GLY A 55 1.47 0.45 -8.36
N GLU A 56 2.48 1.12 -8.93
CA GLU A 56 3.49 0.52 -9.82
C GLU A 56 4.30 -0.54 -9.10
N ILE A 57 4.82 -0.24 -7.90
CA ILE A 57 5.57 -1.21 -7.08
C ILE A 57 4.72 -2.45 -6.79
N GLU A 58 3.46 -2.27 -6.37
CA GLU A 58 2.59 -3.37 -5.98
C GLU A 58 2.13 -4.21 -7.19
N HIS A 59 1.63 -3.58 -8.25
CA HIS A 59 0.92 -4.28 -9.32
C HIS A 59 1.81 -4.66 -10.50
N GLU A 60 2.84 -3.87 -10.80
CA GLU A 60 3.68 -4.06 -11.98
C GLU A 60 5.00 -4.75 -11.64
N ILE A 61 5.46 -4.66 -10.38
CA ILE A 61 6.76 -5.22 -9.96
C ILE A 61 6.56 -6.45 -9.07
N ILE A 62 5.95 -6.32 -7.89
CA ILE A 62 5.99 -7.41 -6.89
C ILE A 62 4.90 -8.46 -7.09
N ARG A 63 3.66 -8.09 -7.45
CA ARG A 63 2.58 -9.09 -7.71
C ARG A 63 2.91 -10.07 -8.84
N PRO A 64 3.49 -9.65 -9.98
CA PRO A 64 3.89 -10.56 -11.04
C PRO A 64 4.97 -11.58 -10.65
N MET A 65 5.69 -11.36 -9.55
CA MET A 65 6.68 -12.34 -9.05
C MET A 65 6.02 -13.63 -8.54
N GLY A 66 4.73 -13.59 -8.19
CA GLY A 66 3.96 -14.78 -7.85
C GLY A 66 4.29 -15.43 -6.50
N ASP A 67 5.12 -14.81 -5.66
CA ASP A 67 5.46 -15.32 -4.34
C ASP A 67 4.47 -14.80 -3.27
N PRO A 68 3.62 -15.65 -2.68
CA PRO A 68 2.65 -15.23 -1.68
C PRO A 68 3.29 -14.71 -0.38
N ARG A 69 4.56 -15.07 -0.10
CA ARG A 69 5.29 -14.61 1.09
C ARG A 69 5.50 -13.09 1.08
N ILE A 70 5.50 -12.46 -0.11
CA ILE A 70 5.64 -11.01 -0.28
C ILE A 70 4.56 -10.23 0.50
N HIS A 71 3.34 -10.76 0.62
CA HIS A 71 2.26 -10.08 1.37
C HIS A 71 2.58 -9.92 2.86
N PHE A 72 3.48 -10.74 3.40
CA PHE A 72 3.93 -10.65 4.80
C PHE A 72 5.13 -9.72 4.96
N ALA A 73 5.88 -9.47 3.88
CA ALA A 73 6.98 -8.52 3.83
C ALA A 73 6.52 -7.08 3.55
N VAL A 74 5.52 -6.93 2.68
CA VAL A 74 5.01 -5.63 2.24
C VAL A 74 3.48 -5.66 2.28
N ASN A 75 2.90 -4.85 3.16
CA ASN A 75 1.44 -4.79 3.32
C ASN A 75 0.95 -3.37 3.65
N CYS A 76 -0.35 -3.29 3.91
CA CYS A 76 -1.12 -2.09 4.22
C CYS A 76 -0.74 -1.39 5.53
N ALA A 77 0.02 -2.03 6.41
CA ALA A 77 0.29 -1.60 7.79
C ALA A 77 -0.98 -1.23 8.59
N ALA A 78 -2.14 -1.77 8.20
CA ALA A 78 -3.37 -1.61 8.97
C ALA A 78 -3.34 -2.54 10.18
N ARG A 79 -4.15 -2.23 11.21
CA ARG A 79 -4.23 -3.05 12.43
C ARG A 79 -4.62 -4.51 12.18
N SER A 80 -5.32 -4.78 11.08
CA SER A 80 -5.72 -6.12 10.65
C SER A 80 -4.69 -6.80 9.74
N CYS A 81 -3.62 -6.12 9.34
CA CYS A 81 -2.57 -6.68 8.50
C CYS A 81 -1.55 -7.44 9.38
N PRO A 82 -0.84 -8.45 8.83
CA PRO A 82 0.21 -9.13 9.56
C PRO A 82 1.31 -8.16 10.05
N PRO A 83 1.97 -8.46 11.19
CA PRO A 83 3.11 -7.67 11.66
C PRO A 83 4.19 -7.56 10.57
N ILE A 84 4.69 -6.35 10.36
CA ILE A 84 5.83 -6.11 9.47
C ILE A 84 7.11 -6.31 10.27
N TRP A 85 8.05 -7.05 9.71
CA TRP A 85 9.32 -7.33 10.38
C TRP A 85 10.20 -6.07 10.48
N PRO A 86 10.88 -5.85 11.62
CA PRO A 86 11.70 -4.66 11.85
C PRO A 86 13.07 -4.72 11.15
N GLU A 87 13.29 -5.70 10.27
CA GLU A 87 14.54 -5.88 9.52
C GLU A 87 14.36 -5.48 8.05
N ALA A 88 15.42 -4.94 7.46
CA ALA A 88 15.45 -4.68 6.03
C ALA A 88 15.77 -5.98 5.26
N TYR A 89 15.07 -6.19 4.15
CA TYR A 89 15.32 -7.34 3.30
C TYR A 89 16.61 -7.16 2.48
N THR A 90 17.43 -8.22 2.40
CA THR A 90 18.65 -8.25 1.58
C THR A 90 18.53 -9.34 0.52
N GLY A 91 19.21 -9.18 -0.62
CA GLY A 91 19.16 -10.19 -1.68
C GLY A 91 19.73 -11.54 -1.27
N GLU A 92 20.74 -11.55 -0.40
CA GLU A 92 21.41 -12.76 0.09
C GLU A 92 20.55 -13.55 1.08
N GLU A 93 19.73 -12.87 1.88
CA GLU A 93 18.91 -13.49 2.94
C GLU A 93 17.42 -13.53 2.61
N LEU A 94 17.02 -13.08 1.41
CA LEU A 94 15.62 -12.82 1.05
C LEU A 94 14.70 -14.01 1.35
N ASP A 95 15.06 -15.21 0.90
CA ASP A 95 14.23 -16.41 1.11
C ASP A 95 14.05 -16.73 2.60
N ALA A 96 15.14 -16.68 3.37
CA ALA A 96 15.08 -16.93 4.81
C ALA A 96 14.26 -15.86 5.55
N GLN A 97 14.35 -14.60 5.13
CA GLN A 97 13.56 -13.50 5.69
C GLN A 97 12.07 -13.62 5.33
N LEU A 98 11.75 -14.03 4.10
CA LEU A 98 10.37 -14.28 3.66
C LEU A 98 9.75 -15.47 4.40
N ASP A 99 10.51 -16.55 4.61
CA ASP A 99 10.04 -17.71 5.37
C ASP A 99 9.78 -17.36 6.83
N ARG A 100 10.66 -16.58 7.46
CA ARG A 100 10.42 -16.03 8.81
C ARG A 100 9.15 -15.19 8.84
N ALA A 101 8.91 -14.36 7.82
CA ALA A 101 7.75 -13.49 7.73
C ALA A 101 6.41 -14.24 7.76
N VAL A 102 6.37 -15.43 7.14
CA VAL A 102 5.17 -16.27 7.11
C VAL A 102 5.02 -17.14 8.37
N SER A 103 6.13 -17.57 8.97
CA SER A 103 6.14 -18.50 10.11
C SER A 103 5.33 -18.03 11.34
N HIS A 104 5.14 -16.72 11.52
CA HIS A 104 4.51 -16.15 12.71
C HIS A 104 2.98 -16.06 12.66
N LEU A 105 2.35 -16.60 11.61
CA LEU A 105 0.88 -16.62 11.46
C LEU A 105 0.18 -17.72 12.29
N SER A 106 0.94 -18.55 12.99
CA SER A 106 0.42 -19.71 13.74
C SER A 106 0.14 -19.44 15.22
N GLN A 107 0.02 -18.18 15.65
CA GLN A 107 -0.30 -17.82 17.04
C GLN A 107 -1.52 -16.91 17.14
#